data_AF-G0USD6-F1
#
_entry.id   AF-G0USD6-F1
#
_cell.length_a   1.000
_cell.length_b   1.000
_cell.length_c   1.000
_cell.angle_alpha   90.00
_cell.angle_beta   90.00
_cell.angle_gamma   90.00
#
_symmetry.space_group_name_H-M   'P 1'
#
loop_
_entity.id
_entity.type
_entity.pdbx_description
1 polymer ?
#
loop_
_entity_poly.entity_id
_entity_poly.type
_entity_poly.pdbx_seq_one_letter_code
_entity_poly.pdbx_strand_id
1 'polypeptide(L)'
;MCTSDGCDSTREVFSVANYAAEQMPFMDNSFDTVVDMFGLCSYDDPVRALREMSRVCKPGGHLLLLEHGKGNCCRVNNYLDKWAQRHANVWGCWWNRDIQRYIRLSGLTVVKKEEKHFGTTHYLVAKPYKSMDEYVDRDSAAQDC
;
A
#
# COMPACT_ATOMS: atom_id res chain seq x y z
N MET A 1 -8.96 -27.14 -44.88
CA MET A 1 -9.74 -26.00 -44.37
C MET A 1 -8.99 -25.44 -43.18
N CYS A 2 -8.29 -24.34 -43.38
CA CYS A 2 -7.62 -23.60 -42.32
C CYS A 2 -8.69 -22.73 -41.63
N THR A 3 -8.90 -22.90 -40.33
CA THR A 3 -9.64 -21.91 -39.53
C THR A 3 -8.63 -20.95 -38.91
N SER A 4 -8.87 -19.70 -39.22
CA SER A 4 -8.16 -18.49 -38.83
C SER A 4 -8.44 -18.15 -37.37
N ASP A 5 -7.68 -18.73 -36.44
CA ASP A 5 -7.57 -18.18 -35.09
C ASP A 5 -6.14 -17.73 -34.90
N GLY A 6 -5.92 -16.47 -35.29
CA GLY A 6 -4.67 -15.77 -35.08
C GLY A 6 -4.32 -15.80 -33.60
N CYS A 7 -3.15 -16.35 -33.28
CA CYS A 7 -2.51 -16.13 -32.00
C CYS A 7 -2.30 -14.63 -31.85
N ASP A 8 -3.15 -13.96 -31.06
CA ASP A 8 -3.01 -12.56 -30.68
C ASP A 8 -1.76 -12.41 -29.81
N SER A 9 -0.62 -12.25 -30.47
CA SER A 9 0.72 -12.35 -29.89
C SER A 9 1.25 -11.02 -29.34
N THR A 10 0.39 -10.04 -29.08
CA THR A 10 0.80 -8.76 -28.48
C THR A 10 -0.08 -8.36 -27.30
N ARG A 11 -0.25 -9.25 -26.32
CA ARG A 11 -0.68 -8.80 -25.00
C ARG A 11 0.46 -7.98 -24.40
N GLU A 12 0.22 -6.71 -24.09
CA GLU A 12 1.19 -5.88 -23.38
C GLU A 12 1.48 -6.52 -22.02
N VAL A 13 2.66 -7.11 -21.88
CA VAL A 13 3.08 -7.81 -20.66
C VAL A 13 3.77 -6.90 -19.65
N PHE A 14 4.22 -5.73 -20.09
CA PHE A 14 4.99 -4.80 -19.28
C PHE A 14 4.93 -3.38 -19.84
N SER A 15 4.70 -2.41 -18.96
CA SER A 15 4.74 -0.98 -19.26
C SER A 15 5.42 -0.22 -18.13
N VAL A 16 5.98 0.95 -18.43
CA VAL A 16 6.65 1.82 -17.45
C VAL A 16 6.05 3.22 -17.54
N ALA A 17 5.79 3.82 -16.39
CA ALA A 17 5.28 5.17 -16.26
C ALA A 17 6.08 5.92 -15.20
N ASN A 18 6.36 7.21 -15.42
CA ASN A 18 7.08 8.06 -14.46
C ASN A 18 6.14 9.16 -13.95
N TYR A 19 5.63 8.96 -12.74
CA TYR A 19 4.67 9.85 -12.07
C TYR A 19 4.87 9.77 -10.55
N ALA A 20 4.37 10.76 -9.82
CA ALA A 20 4.33 10.73 -8.37
C ALA A 20 3.37 9.63 -7.88
N ALA A 21 3.74 8.93 -6.81
CA ALA A 21 2.88 7.88 -6.23
C ALA A 21 1.59 8.47 -5.64
N GLU A 22 1.62 9.76 -5.26
CA GLU A 22 0.50 10.54 -4.75
C GLU A 22 -0.51 10.98 -5.82
N GLN A 23 -0.16 10.82 -7.11
CA GLN A 23 -1.01 11.19 -8.23
C GLN A 23 -0.59 10.43 -9.51
N MET A 24 -1.20 9.26 -9.70
CA MET A 24 -0.94 8.40 -10.84
C MET A 24 -1.92 8.71 -11.99
N PRO A 25 -1.48 8.62 -13.26
CA PRO A 25 -2.29 8.93 -14.44
C PRO A 25 -3.21 7.77 -14.86
N PHE A 26 -3.54 6.88 -13.92
CA PHE A 26 -4.36 5.70 -14.18
C PHE A 26 -5.81 5.97 -13.76
N MET A 27 -6.75 5.33 -14.45
CA MET A 27 -8.16 5.36 -14.05
C MET A 27 -8.35 4.63 -12.72
N ASP A 28 -9.42 4.98 -12.03
CA ASP A 28 -9.88 4.25 -10.85
C ASP A 28 -10.09 2.76 -11.21
N ASN A 29 -9.84 1.85 -10.26
CA ASN A 29 -10.13 0.43 -10.40
C ASN A 29 -9.47 -0.25 -11.63
N SER A 30 -8.27 0.19 -12.02
CA SER A 30 -7.54 -0.34 -13.18
C SER A 30 -6.76 -1.61 -12.87
N PHE A 31 -6.29 -1.80 -11.64
CA PHE A 31 -5.37 -2.88 -11.28
C PHE A 31 -5.98 -3.88 -10.30
N ASP A 32 -5.77 -5.18 -10.55
CA ASP A 32 -6.17 -6.26 -9.63
C ASP A 32 -5.27 -6.31 -8.38
N THR A 33 -4.00 -5.94 -8.54
CA THR A 33 -3.01 -5.92 -7.45
C THR A 33 -2.11 -4.70 -7.61
N VAL A 34 -1.88 -3.98 -6.51
CA VAL A 34 -0.88 -2.91 -6.41
C VAL A 34 0.19 -3.35 -5.42
N VAL A 35 1.46 -3.15 -5.77
CA VAL A 35 2.59 -3.58 -4.95
C VAL A 35 3.47 -2.37 -4.66
N ASP A 36 3.80 -2.14 -3.39
CA ASP A 36 4.81 -1.17 -2.97
C ASP A 36 5.87 -1.88 -2.10
N MET A 37 7.14 -1.64 -2.41
CA MET A 37 8.27 -2.27 -1.75
C MET A 37 9.30 -1.22 -1.35
N PHE A 38 9.26 -0.85 -0.07
CA PHE A 38 10.11 0.15 0.57
C PHE A 38 9.94 1.54 -0.05
N GLY A 39 8.71 1.89 -0.45
CA GLY A 39 8.38 3.19 -1.04
C GLY A 39 8.01 4.24 0.01
N LEU A 40 7.23 3.85 1.03
CA LEU A 40 6.65 4.78 2.01
C LEU A 40 7.68 5.58 2.82
N CYS A 41 8.93 5.13 2.88
CA CYS A 41 10.00 5.86 3.54
C CYS A 41 10.42 7.14 2.80
N SER A 42 10.15 7.20 1.50
CA SER A 42 10.61 8.27 0.60
C SER A 42 9.48 9.17 0.10
N TYR A 43 8.22 8.75 0.22
CA TYR A 43 7.08 9.56 -0.21
C TYR A 43 6.93 10.83 0.64
N ASP A 44 6.57 11.93 -0.02
CA ASP A 44 6.33 13.21 0.62
C ASP A 44 5.03 13.14 1.44
N ASP A 45 3.99 12.53 0.87
CA ASP A 45 2.74 12.22 1.57
C ASP A 45 2.42 10.71 1.45
N PRO A 46 2.92 9.89 2.38
CA PRO A 46 2.67 8.45 2.39
C PRO A 46 1.19 8.09 2.47
N VAL A 47 0.36 8.91 3.13
CA VAL A 47 -1.08 8.65 3.26
C VAL A 47 -1.79 8.89 1.94
N ARG A 48 -1.43 9.98 1.24
CA ARG A 48 -1.96 10.27 -0.10
C ARG A 48 -1.52 9.22 -1.11
N ALA A 49 -0.25 8.78 -1.09
CA ALA A 49 0.23 7.70 -1.93
C ALA A 49 -0.57 6.40 -1.72
N LEU A 50 -0.81 6.00 -0.45
CA LEU A 50 -1.64 4.83 -0.15
C LEU A 50 -3.10 4.98 -0.60
N ARG A 51 -3.67 6.18 -0.53
CA ARG A 51 -5.02 6.46 -1.06
C ARG A 51 -5.05 6.37 -2.59
N GLU A 52 -4.01 6.86 -3.26
CA GLU A 52 -3.89 6.79 -4.70
C GLU A 52 -3.71 5.34 -5.18
N MET A 53 -2.88 4.55 -4.48
CA MET A 53 -2.78 3.10 -4.69
C MET A 53 -4.13 2.40 -4.50
N SER A 54 -4.91 2.82 -3.50
CA SER A 54 -6.26 2.32 -3.28
C SER A 54 -7.22 2.71 -4.41
N ARG A 55 -7.14 3.95 -4.92
CA ARG A 55 -8.00 4.46 -6.00
C ARG A 55 -7.82 3.65 -7.29
N VAL A 56 -6.56 3.37 -7.65
CA VAL A 56 -6.25 2.63 -8.89
C VAL A 56 -6.46 1.12 -8.73
N CYS A 57 -6.55 0.61 -7.50
CA CYS A 57 -6.83 -0.80 -7.22
C CYS A 57 -8.35 -1.08 -7.30
N LYS A 58 -8.74 -2.18 -7.94
CA LYS A 58 -10.14 -2.63 -7.99
C LYS A 58 -10.68 -2.95 -6.59
N PRO A 59 -11.99 -2.83 -6.29
CA PRO A 59 -12.54 -3.06 -4.95
C PRO A 59 -12.29 -4.49 -4.41
N GLY A 60 -12.23 -5.48 -5.31
CA GLY A 60 -11.87 -6.88 -4.99
C GLY A 60 -10.37 -7.19 -5.02
N GLY A 61 -9.55 -6.20 -5.35
CA GLY A 61 -8.10 -6.32 -5.50
C GLY A 61 -7.33 -6.25 -4.18
N HIS A 62 -6.00 -6.29 -4.29
CA HIS A 62 -5.10 -6.29 -3.14
C HIS A 62 -3.99 -5.26 -3.27
N LEU A 63 -3.62 -4.66 -2.14
CA LEU A 63 -2.39 -3.91 -1.96
C LEU A 63 -1.41 -4.79 -1.18
N LEU A 64 -0.24 -5.06 -1.76
CA LEU A 64 0.84 -5.82 -1.15
C LEU A 64 1.95 -4.84 -0.77
N LEU A 65 2.21 -4.68 0.53
CA LEU A 65 3.15 -3.69 1.04
C LEU A 65 4.28 -4.39 1.78
N LEU A 66 5.50 -4.12 1.37
CA LEU A 66 6.73 -4.54 2.06
C LEU A 66 7.49 -3.29 2.47
N GLU A 67 7.44 -2.94 3.75
CA GLU A 67 7.91 -1.65 4.22
C GLU A 67 8.87 -1.76 5.39
N HIS A 68 9.66 -0.70 5.60
CA HIS A 68 10.46 -0.55 6.80
C HIS A 68 10.02 0.66 7.62
N GLY A 69 10.14 0.59 8.94
CA GLY A 69 9.71 1.68 9.81
C GLY A 69 9.94 1.41 11.28
N LYS A 70 9.21 2.14 12.12
CA LYS A 70 9.18 1.90 13.57
C LYS A 70 8.78 0.45 13.84
N GLY A 71 9.50 -0.19 14.76
CA GLY A 71 9.22 -1.54 15.22
C GLY A 71 8.58 -1.58 16.60
N ASN A 72 8.62 -2.76 17.21
CA ASN A 72 7.99 -3.03 18.51
C ASN A 72 8.97 -2.92 19.70
N CYS A 73 10.26 -2.68 19.44
CA CYS A 73 11.27 -2.50 20.47
C CYS A 73 11.62 -1.01 20.67
N CYS A 74 11.39 -0.49 21.88
CA CYS A 74 11.68 0.91 22.23
C CYS A 74 13.16 1.28 22.02
N ARG A 75 14.10 0.39 22.34
CA ARG A 75 15.54 0.62 22.16
C ARG A 75 15.90 0.77 20.68
N VAL A 76 15.30 -0.04 19.81
CA VAL A 76 15.48 0.05 18.36
C VAL A 76 14.89 1.36 17.85
N ASN A 77 13.66 1.69 18.25
CA ASN A 77 13.01 2.93 17.82
C ASN A 77 13.76 4.19 18.27
N ASN A 78 14.29 4.22 19.50
CA ASN A 78 15.12 5.32 19.99
C ASN A 78 16.39 5.49 19.16
N TYR A 79 17.00 4.39 18.71
CA TYR A 79 18.16 4.42 17.81
C TYR A 79 17.77 4.95 16.42
N LEU A 80 16.67 4.44 15.84
CA LEU A 80 16.17 4.90 14.54
C LEU A 80 15.84 6.40 14.57
N ASP A 81 15.11 6.86 15.58
CA ASP A 81 14.71 8.26 15.76
C ASP A 81 15.94 9.16 15.95
N LYS A 82 16.93 8.76 16.76
CA LYS A 82 18.16 9.53 16.99
C LYS A 82 18.97 9.80 15.71
N TRP A 83 18.95 8.86 14.78
CA TRP A 83 19.79 8.91 13.57
C TRP A 83 19.00 9.18 12.27
N ALA A 84 17.68 9.38 12.37
CA ALA A 84 16.80 9.55 11.22
C ALA A 84 17.22 10.70 10.29
N GLN A 85 17.52 11.87 10.85
CA GLN A 85 17.94 13.02 10.03
C GLN A 85 19.23 12.75 9.26
N ARG A 86 20.21 12.10 9.91
CA ARG A 86 21.47 11.74 9.25
C ARG A 86 21.22 10.73 8.14
N HIS A 87 20.36 9.74 8.40
CA HIS A 87 19.97 8.75 7.40
C HIS A 87 19.30 9.43 6.20
N ALA A 88 18.33 10.32 6.43
CA ALA A 88 17.65 11.07 5.38
C ALA A 88 18.62 11.94 4.56
N ASN A 89 19.59 12.60 5.20
CA ASN A 89 20.58 13.43 4.49
C ASN A 89 21.53 12.60 3.60
N VAL A 90 21.78 11.33 3.94
CA VAL A 90 22.70 10.45 3.19
C VAL A 90 21.98 9.63 2.13
N TRP A 91 20.78 9.12 2.45
CA TRP A 91 20.05 8.14 1.64
C TRP A 91 18.75 8.67 1.04
N GLY A 92 18.28 9.85 1.47
CA GLY A 92 17.06 10.48 0.95
C GLY A 92 15.75 9.93 1.51
N CYS A 93 15.77 9.03 2.48
CA CYS A 93 14.55 8.43 3.05
C CYS A 93 14.50 8.45 4.57
N TRP A 94 13.31 8.24 5.13
CA TRP A 94 13.06 8.22 6.55
C TRP A 94 12.78 6.80 7.03
N TRP A 95 13.77 6.16 7.65
CA TRP A 95 13.66 4.76 8.10
C TRP A 95 12.82 4.54 9.37
N ASN A 96 12.44 5.61 10.06
CA ASN A 96 11.74 5.60 11.34
C ASN A 96 10.25 5.99 11.17
N ARG A 97 9.71 5.84 9.96
CA ARG A 97 8.31 6.15 9.66
C ARG A 97 7.37 5.21 10.41
N ASP A 98 6.21 5.73 10.81
CA ASP A 98 5.16 4.95 11.47
C ASP A 98 4.21 4.38 10.39
N ILE A 99 4.62 3.24 9.83
CA ILE A 99 3.88 2.57 8.73
C ILE A 99 2.46 2.24 9.17
N GLN A 100 2.27 1.73 10.38
CA GLN A 100 0.95 1.36 10.90
C GLN A 100 0.02 2.57 10.99
N ARG A 101 0.54 3.74 11.38
CA ARG A 101 -0.23 4.98 11.36
C ARG A 101 -0.65 5.36 9.94
N TYR A 102 0.22 5.27 8.95
CA TYR A 102 -0.13 5.62 7.57
C TYR A 102 -1.21 4.70 7.00
N ILE A 103 -1.10 3.40 7.22
CA ILE A 103 -2.11 2.42 6.81
C ILE A 103 -3.48 2.71 7.45
N ARG A 104 -3.49 3.08 8.73
CA ARG A 104 -4.73 3.47 9.42
C ARG A 104 -5.33 4.75 8.83
N LEU A 105 -4.50 5.76 8.57
CA LEU A 105 -4.97 7.06 8.05
C LEU A 105 -5.39 7.02 6.59
N SER A 106 -4.88 6.07 5.80
CA SER A 106 -5.28 5.88 4.41
C SER A 106 -6.64 5.20 4.28
N GLY A 107 -7.13 4.54 5.34
CA GLY A 107 -8.43 3.85 5.34
C GLY A 107 -8.39 2.44 4.72
N LEU A 108 -7.20 1.91 4.43
CA LEU A 108 -7.04 0.57 3.88
C LEU A 108 -7.53 -0.50 4.86
N THR A 109 -8.15 -1.55 4.33
CA THR A 109 -8.58 -2.69 5.14
C THR A 109 -7.47 -3.73 5.18
N VAL A 110 -6.77 -3.84 6.31
CA VAL A 110 -5.69 -4.81 6.49
C VAL A 110 -6.26 -6.22 6.63
N VAL A 111 -5.88 -7.12 5.72
CA VAL A 111 -6.27 -8.54 5.70
C VAL A 111 -5.23 -9.39 6.44
N LYS A 112 -3.95 -9.09 6.21
CA LYS A 112 -2.84 -9.80 6.84
C LYS A 112 -1.74 -8.81 7.18
N LYS A 113 -1.11 -9.02 8.34
CA LYS A 113 0.06 -8.27 8.77
C LYS A 113 1.06 -9.22 9.43
N GLU A 114 2.31 -9.14 8.99
CA GLU A 114 3.44 -9.79 9.65
C GLU A 114 4.56 -8.78 9.87
N GLU A 115 5.34 -8.98 10.93
CA GLU A 115 6.48 -8.14 11.24
C GLU A 115 7.73 -9.00 11.44
N LYS A 116 8.88 -8.52 10.96
CA LYS A 116 10.20 -9.15 11.13
C LYS A 116 11.20 -8.12 11.67
N HIS A 117 12.41 -8.57 12.02
CA HIS A 117 13.51 -7.70 12.47
C HIS A 117 13.14 -6.75 13.61
N PHE A 118 12.65 -7.28 14.74
CA PHE A 118 12.18 -6.46 15.88
C PHE A 118 11.05 -5.48 15.54
N GLY A 119 10.21 -5.83 14.56
CA GLY A 119 9.08 -5.02 14.14
C GLY A 119 9.41 -4.00 13.06
N THR A 120 10.66 -3.84 12.66
CA THR A 120 11.04 -2.77 11.74
C THR A 120 10.77 -3.09 10.28
N THR A 121 10.47 -4.34 9.94
CA THR A 121 10.03 -4.73 8.59
C THR A 121 8.57 -5.18 8.65
N HIS A 122 7.70 -4.54 7.89
CA HIS A 122 6.26 -4.74 7.86
C HIS A 122 5.86 -5.40 6.54
N TYR A 123 5.18 -6.54 6.62
CA TYR A 123 4.55 -7.21 5.48
C TYR A 123 3.05 -7.06 5.64
N LEU A 124 2.38 -6.36 4.71
CA LEU A 124 0.94 -6.17 4.76
C LEU A 124 0.28 -6.64 3.48
N VAL A 125 -0.84 -7.34 3.65
CA VAL A 125 -1.84 -7.53 2.59
C VAL A 125 -3.05 -6.72 3.01
N ALA A 126 -3.41 -5.74 2.20
CA ALA A 126 -4.57 -4.90 2.43
C ALA A 126 -5.51 -4.94 1.22
N LYS A 127 -6.76 -4.57 1.45
CA LYS A 127 -7.74 -4.25 0.41
C LYS A 127 -7.90 -2.74 0.31
N PRO A 128 -8.27 -2.20 -0.87
CA PRO A 128 -8.61 -0.80 -0.99
C PRO A 128 -9.69 -0.41 0.02
N TYR A 129 -9.72 0.87 0.39
CA TYR A 129 -10.77 1.37 1.27
C TYR A 129 -12.13 1.19 0.58
N LYS A 130 -13.16 0.82 1.36
CA LYS A 130 -14.53 0.74 0.85
C LYS A 130 -15.02 2.13 0.47
N SER A 131 -15.65 2.29 -0.69
CA SER A 131 -16.41 3.52 -0.95
C SER A 131 -17.56 3.63 0.06
N MET A 132 -18.07 4.85 0.29
CA MET A 132 -19.23 5.06 1.17
C MET A 132 -20.45 4.26 0.68
N ASP A 133 -20.56 4.01 -0.63
CA ASP A 133 -21.63 3.24 -1.26
C ASP A 133 -21.55 1.74 -0.96
N GLU A 134 -20.37 1.23 -0.59
CA GLU A 134 -20.15 -0.16 -0.15
C GLU A 134 -20.28 -0.35 1.37
N TYR A 135 -20.59 0.72 2.11
CA TYR A 135 -20.89 0.66 3.54
C TYR A 135 -22.31 0.10 3.74
N VAL A 136 -22.47 -1.20 3.44
CA VAL A 136 -23.67 -1.93 3.87
C VAL A 136 -23.60 -2.04 5.38
N ASP A 137 -24.46 -1.26 6.05
CA ASP A 137 -24.73 -1.32 7.47
C ASP A 137 -25.00 -2.79 7.86
N ARG A 138 -24.01 -3.40 8.51
CA ARG A 138 -24.12 -4.75 9.06
C ARG A 138 -24.37 -4.71 10.57
N ASP A 139 -24.65 -3.54 11.13
CA ASP A 139 -24.95 -3.37 12.55
C ASP A 139 -26.45 -3.07 12.82
N SER A 140 -27.28 -2.91 11.77
CA SER A 140 -28.74 -2.81 11.90
C SER A 140 -29.47 -4.17 12.03
N ALA A 141 -28.76 -5.27 12.26
CA ALA A 141 -29.33 -6.62 12.42
C ALA A 141 -29.08 -7.25 13.79
N ALA A 142 -29.02 -6.43 14.84
CA ALA A 142 -29.10 -6.87 16.23
C ALA A 142 -30.18 -6.10 16.98
N GLN A 143 -31.43 -6.34 16.59
CA GLN A 143 -32.61 -6.19 17.44
C GLN A 143 -33.33 -7.52 17.40
N ASP A 144 -33.19 -8.29 18.49
CA ASP A 144 -34.18 -9.24 19.04
C ASP A 144 -33.50 -10.21 20.05
N CYS A 145 -33.36 -9.75 21.30
CA CYS A 145 -33.65 -10.45 22.58
C CYS A 145 -33.19 -9.55 23.75
#